data_AF-A0AAU0TMP6-F1
#
_entry.id   AF-A0AAU0TMP6-F1
#
_cell.length_a   1.000
_cell.length_b   1.000
_cell.length_c   1.000
_cell.angle_alpha   90.00
_cell.angle_beta   90.00
_cell.angle_gamma   90.00
#
_symmetry.space_group_name_H-M   'P 1'
#
loop_
_entity.id
_entity.type
_entity.pdbx_description
1 polymer ?
#
loop_
_entity_poly.entity_id
_entity_poly.type
_entity_poly.pdbx_seq_one_letter_code
_entity_poly.pdbx_strand_id
1 'polypeptide(L)'
;MQQSHAYNDASLALTASVLDAKARKNLSWQDLSDGTGLSLAYVTAALLGQHPLPEAAAHIIGEKLELDAESIARLQIIPLRGSLSGVPTDPTIYRFYEMIQIYGTTLKALVHEQFGDGIISAINFKLDIKKVEDPEGGSRAVITLDGKFLPLRPF
;
A
#
# COMPACT_ATOMS: atom_id res chain seq x y z
N MET A 1 -9.11 22.07 -2.83
CA MET A 1 -8.76 21.63 -4.21
C MET A 1 -7.77 20.49 -4.06
N GLN A 2 -8.05 19.30 -4.61
CA GLN A 2 -7.13 18.16 -4.51
C GLN A 2 -5.93 18.39 -5.43
N GLN A 3 -4.73 18.35 -4.86
CA GLN A 3 -3.46 18.49 -5.59
C GLN A 3 -2.93 17.10 -5.96
N SER A 4 -2.18 17.01 -7.06
CA SER A 4 -1.54 15.77 -7.51
C SER A 4 -0.09 16.02 -7.90
N HIS A 5 0.78 15.08 -7.58
CA HIS A 5 2.14 15.06 -8.11
C HIS A 5 2.15 14.51 -9.53
N ALA A 6 2.87 15.19 -10.43
CA ALA A 6 3.13 14.70 -11.79
C ALA A 6 4.44 13.88 -11.88
N TYR A 7 5.31 13.96 -10.87
CA TYR A 7 6.63 13.32 -10.79
C TYR A 7 6.85 12.72 -9.40
N ASN A 8 7.71 11.70 -9.29
CA ASN A 8 7.89 10.95 -8.05
C ASN A 8 8.95 11.55 -7.09
N ASP A 9 9.86 12.40 -7.57
CA ASP A 9 11.02 12.88 -6.79
C ASP A 9 10.64 13.56 -5.47
N ALA A 10 9.57 14.37 -5.47
CA ALA A 10 9.07 15.04 -4.27
C ALA A 10 8.51 14.05 -3.22
N SER A 11 7.94 12.92 -3.67
CA SER A 11 7.40 11.88 -2.78
C SER A 11 8.51 11.01 -2.18
N LEU A 12 9.60 10.78 -2.92
CA LEU A 12 10.77 10.03 -2.43
C LEU A 12 11.49 10.75 -1.29
N ALA A 13 11.73 12.06 -1.42
CA ALA A 13 12.38 12.85 -0.39
C ALA A 13 11.57 12.91 0.93
N LEU A 14 10.24 13.05 0.82
CA LEU A 14 9.35 13.01 1.98
C LEU A 14 9.36 11.62 2.63
N THR A 15 9.29 10.56 1.81
CA THR A 15 9.34 9.17 2.29
C THR A 15 10.62 8.90 3.09
N ALA A 16 11.78 9.33 2.58
CA ALA A 16 13.06 9.21 3.30
C ALA A 16 13.01 9.90 4.67
N SER A 17 12.50 11.14 4.70
CA SER A 17 12.38 11.91 5.94
C SER A 17 11.45 11.24 6.96
N VAL A 18 10.33 10.67 6.49
CA VAL A 18 9.39 9.90 7.32
C VAL A 18 10.05 8.66 7.90
N LEU A 19 10.80 7.90 7.08
CA LEU A 19 11.51 6.70 7.53
C LEU A 19 12.58 7.04 8.57
N ASP A 20 13.33 8.12 8.37
CA ASP A 20 14.34 8.60 9.33
C ASP A 20 13.70 9.04 10.66
N ALA A 21 12.60 9.79 10.60
CA ALA A 21 11.86 10.20 11.79
C ALA A 21 11.29 8.99 12.56
N LYS A 22 10.68 8.04 11.83
CA LYS A 22 10.16 6.79 12.40
C LYS A 22 11.27 6.00 13.10
N ALA A 23 12.44 5.88 12.48
CA ALA A 23 13.60 5.18 13.04
C ALA A 23 14.15 5.88 14.29
N ARG A 24 14.37 7.21 14.25
CA ARG A 24 14.87 7.99 15.39
C ARG A 24 13.95 7.90 16.61
N LYS A 25 12.63 7.82 16.38
CA LYS A 25 11.62 7.71 17.44
C LYS A 25 11.30 6.27 17.85
N ASN A 26 11.92 5.28 17.20
CA ASN A 26 11.66 3.86 17.42
C ASN A 26 10.17 3.48 17.32
N LEU A 27 9.46 4.08 16.35
CA LEU A 27 8.04 3.82 16.13
C LEU A 27 7.85 2.64 15.19
N SER A 28 6.87 1.78 15.48
CA SER A 28 6.36 0.78 14.54
C SER A 28 5.42 1.43 13.51
N TRP A 29 5.04 0.69 12.47
CA TRP A 29 3.99 1.15 11.55
C TRP A 29 2.62 1.20 12.23
N GLN A 30 2.38 0.30 13.19
CA GLN A 30 1.15 0.27 13.97
C GLN A 30 1.01 1.54 14.82
N ASP A 31 2.10 1.95 15.49
CA ASP A 31 2.12 3.19 16.27
C ASP A 31 1.74 4.40 15.42
N LEU A 32 2.08 4.39 14.12
CA LEU A 32 1.71 5.46 13.20
C LEU A 32 0.25 5.38 12.76
N SER A 33 -0.28 4.18 12.47
CA SER A 33 -1.68 4.02 12.06
C SER A 33 -2.70 4.20 13.17
N ASP A 34 -2.33 3.94 14.43
CA ASP A 34 -3.24 4.01 15.56
C ASP A 34 -3.88 5.41 15.71
N GLY A 35 -5.19 5.45 15.94
CA GLY A 35 -5.95 6.71 16.07
C GLY A 35 -6.28 7.44 14.77
N THR A 36 -5.73 7.01 13.62
CA THR A 36 -6.04 7.64 12.31
C THR A 36 -7.40 7.22 11.73
N GLY A 37 -7.97 6.11 12.21
CA GLY A 37 -9.17 5.48 11.63
C GLY A 37 -8.92 4.76 10.30
N LEU A 38 -7.66 4.67 9.86
CA LEU A 38 -7.24 4.02 8.62
C LEU A 38 -6.54 2.69 8.90
N SER A 39 -6.50 1.79 7.92
CA SER A 39 -5.82 0.50 8.09
C SER A 39 -4.29 0.67 8.10
N LEU A 40 -3.61 -0.26 8.76
CA LEU A 40 -2.14 -0.33 8.80
C LEU A 40 -1.53 -0.28 7.39
N ALA A 41 -2.07 -1.09 6.47
CA ALA A 41 -1.60 -1.14 5.08
C ALA A 41 -1.79 0.19 4.34
N TYR A 42 -2.93 0.86 4.53
CA TYR A 42 -3.19 2.15 3.87
C TYR A 42 -2.25 3.24 4.37
N VAL A 43 -2.12 3.38 5.71
CA VAL A 43 -1.23 4.38 6.31
C VAL A 43 0.22 4.12 5.90
N THR A 44 0.69 2.87 5.97
CA THR A 44 2.05 2.52 5.55
C THR A 44 2.27 2.85 4.08
N ALA A 45 1.34 2.48 3.19
CA ALA A 45 1.45 2.79 1.77
C ALA A 45 1.41 4.30 1.49
N ALA A 46 0.65 5.08 2.26
CA ALA A 46 0.64 6.53 2.15
C ALA A 46 2.00 7.16 2.55
N LEU A 47 2.58 6.68 3.65
CA LEU A 47 3.89 7.11 4.13
C LEU A 47 5.05 6.68 3.23
N LEU A 48 4.84 5.65 2.41
CA LEU A 48 5.73 5.21 1.34
C LEU A 48 5.38 5.84 -0.02
N GLY A 49 4.57 6.90 -0.03
CA GLY A 49 4.28 7.72 -1.22
C GLY A 49 3.31 7.08 -2.23
N GLN A 50 2.50 6.09 -1.83
CA GLN A 50 1.59 5.39 -2.74
C GLN A 50 0.10 5.78 -2.55
N HIS A 51 -0.23 6.46 -1.46
CA HIS A 51 -1.56 7.01 -1.20
C HIS A 51 -1.48 8.40 -0.57
N PRO A 52 -2.48 9.27 -0.81
CA PRO A 52 -2.66 10.47 -0.01
C PRO A 52 -3.26 10.13 1.36
N LEU A 53 -3.01 10.94 2.37
CA LEU A 53 -3.71 10.91 3.65
C LEU A 53 -4.83 11.99 3.67
N PRO A 54 -5.99 11.69 4.28
CA PRO A 54 -6.91 12.73 4.73
C PRO A 54 -6.22 13.68 5.72
N GLU A 55 -6.61 14.95 5.72
CA GLU A 55 -6.03 16.01 6.56
C GLU A 55 -5.90 15.61 8.03
N ALA A 56 -6.98 15.10 8.64
CA ALA A 56 -6.98 14.67 10.04
C ALA A 56 -5.93 13.58 10.33
N ALA A 57 -5.79 12.59 9.44
CA ALA A 57 -4.79 11.54 9.59
C ALA A 57 -3.36 12.07 9.38
N ALA A 58 -3.18 12.98 8.41
CA ALA A 58 -1.89 13.62 8.13
C ALA A 58 -1.39 14.43 9.34
N HIS A 59 -2.28 15.14 10.04
CA HIS A 59 -1.94 15.86 11.26
C HIS A 59 -1.55 14.92 12.42
N ILE A 60 -2.33 13.87 12.69
CA ILE A 60 -2.00 12.87 13.73
C ILE A 60 -0.62 12.27 13.50
N ILE A 61 -0.33 11.88 12.25
CA ILE A 61 0.96 11.31 11.88
C ILE A 61 2.08 12.36 11.95
N GLY A 62 1.79 13.58 11.49
CA GLY A 62 2.71 14.72 11.56
C GLY A 62 3.17 15.01 12.99
N GLU A 63 2.26 14.97 13.95
CA GLU A 63 2.57 15.12 15.37
C GLU A 63 3.46 13.98 15.88
N LYS A 64 3.11 12.72 15.60
CA LYS A 64 3.92 11.54 16.02
C LYS A 64 5.34 11.57 15.48
N LEU A 65 5.51 12.05 14.25
CA LEU A 65 6.79 12.11 13.55
C LEU A 65 7.52 13.45 13.70
N GLU A 66 6.89 14.45 14.33
CA GLU A 66 7.37 15.84 14.41
C GLU A 66 7.71 16.42 13.02
N LEU A 67 6.80 16.23 12.07
CA LEU A 67 6.91 16.79 10.73
C LEU A 67 6.51 18.27 10.72
N ASP A 68 7.14 19.06 9.85
CA ASP A 68 6.73 20.44 9.62
C ASP A 68 5.40 20.53 8.85
N ALA A 69 4.81 21.73 8.84
CA ALA A 69 3.53 21.98 8.20
C ALA A 69 3.57 21.70 6.68
N GLU A 70 4.72 21.91 6.04
CA GLU A 70 4.89 21.61 4.61
C GLU A 70 4.81 20.10 4.35
N SER A 71 5.51 19.30 5.15
CA SER A 71 5.51 17.84 5.05
C SER A 71 4.12 17.28 5.33
N ILE A 72 3.40 17.81 6.32
CA ILE A 72 2.01 17.43 6.61
C ILE A 72 1.10 17.75 5.43
N ALA A 73 1.26 18.91 4.80
CA ALA A 73 0.49 19.27 3.60
C ALA A 73 0.82 18.33 2.43
N ARG A 74 2.10 17.98 2.25
CA ARG A 74 2.56 17.07 1.18
C ARG A 74 2.01 15.65 1.34
N LEU A 75 1.84 15.14 2.56
CA LEU A 75 1.20 13.84 2.83
C LEU A 75 -0.23 13.74 2.29
N GLN A 76 -0.89 14.87 2.01
CA GLN A 76 -2.28 14.92 1.50
C GLN A 76 -2.36 14.95 -0.03
N ILE A 77 -1.23 15.12 -0.72
CA ILE A 77 -1.17 15.24 -2.17
C ILE A 77 -1.34 13.85 -2.79
N ILE A 78 -2.16 13.75 -3.84
CA ILE A 78 -2.30 12.50 -4.60
C ILE A 78 -0.95 12.18 -5.26
N PRO A 79 -0.32 11.04 -4.96
CA PRO A 79 1.01 10.76 -5.47
C PRO A 79 0.96 10.25 -6.90
N LEU A 80 2.07 10.40 -7.61
CA LEU A 80 2.36 9.55 -8.75
C LEU A 80 2.70 8.15 -8.22
N ARG A 81 1.75 7.22 -8.36
CA ARG A 81 1.90 5.84 -7.86
C ARG A 81 2.87 5.05 -8.73
N GLY A 82 3.55 4.09 -8.10
CA GLY A 82 4.52 3.22 -8.74
C GLY A 82 5.78 3.15 -7.90
N SER A 83 5.87 2.14 -7.05
CA SER A 83 7.01 1.92 -6.15
C SER A 83 8.21 1.24 -6.82
N LEU A 84 8.04 0.75 -8.06
CA LEU A 84 9.02 -0.08 -8.76
C LEU A 84 9.24 0.40 -10.19
N SER A 85 10.48 0.31 -10.65
CA SER A 85 10.87 0.53 -12.06
C SER A 85 11.35 -0.78 -12.67
N GLY A 86 10.42 -1.63 -13.12
CA GLY A 86 10.71 -2.92 -13.76
C GLY A 86 10.56 -4.13 -12.82
N VAL A 87 11.26 -5.23 -13.15
CA VAL A 87 11.24 -6.46 -12.34
C VAL A 87 11.87 -6.17 -10.98
N PRO A 88 11.21 -6.50 -9.85
CA PRO A 88 11.76 -6.24 -8.52
C PRO A 88 13.09 -6.98 -8.32
N THR A 89 14.08 -6.31 -7.74
CA THR A 89 15.36 -6.95 -7.38
C THR A 89 15.42 -7.35 -5.91
N ASP A 90 14.65 -6.68 -5.05
CA ASP A 90 14.53 -7.05 -3.64
C ASP A 90 13.86 -8.43 -3.49
N PRO A 91 14.47 -9.39 -2.77
CA PRO A 91 13.92 -10.73 -2.63
C PRO A 91 12.51 -10.78 -2.01
N THR A 92 12.21 -9.89 -1.06
CA THR A 92 10.90 -9.84 -0.39
C THR A 92 9.81 -9.45 -1.37
N ILE A 93 10.06 -8.42 -2.19
CA ILE A 93 9.12 -7.96 -3.21
C ILE A 93 9.05 -8.96 -4.38
N TYR A 94 10.19 -9.55 -4.78
CA TYR A 94 10.26 -10.47 -5.91
C TYR A 94 9.37 -11.71 -5.74
N ARG A 95 9.18 -12.21 -4.50
CA ARG A 95 8.28 -13.37 -4.29
C ARG A 95 6.84 -13.09 -4.67
N PHE A 96 6.36 -11.86 -4.50
CA PHE A 96 5.02 -11.47 -4.99
C PHE A 96 4.94 -11.46 -6.51
N TYR A 97 5.99 -10.98 -7.17
CA TYR A 97 6.10 -11.03 -8.62
C TYR A 97 6.13 -12.50 -9.13
N GLU A 98 6.90 -13.36 -8.48
CA GLU A 98 6.98 -14.79 -8.79
C GLU A 98 5.65 -15.51 -8.60
N MET A 99 4.88 -15.19 -7.55
CA MET A 99 3.52 -15.72 -7.37
C MET A 99 2.62 -15.39 -8.57
N ILE A 100 2.72 -14.17 -9.12
CA ILE A 100 1.97 -13.79 -10.32
C ILE A 100 2.48 -14.54 -11.55
N GLN A 101 3.79 -14.74 -11.69
CA GLN A 101 4.35 -15.51 -12.81
C GLN A 101 3.90 -16.98 -12.80
N ILE A 102 3.73 -17.59 -11.62
CA ILE A 102 3.28 -18.98 -11.46
C ILE A 102 1.76 -19.09 -11.57
N TYR A 103 1.01 -18.25 -10.84
CA TYR A 103 -0.43 -18.39 -10.67
C TYR A 103 -1.28 -17.42 -11.50
N GLY A 104 -0.68 -16.48 -12.24
CA GLY A 104 -1.44 -15.43 -12.95
C GLY A 104 -2.47 -15.98 -13.93
N THR A 105 -2.13 -17.00 -14.71
CA THR A 105 -3.07 -17.68 -15.62
C THR A 105 -4.13 -18.48 -14.87
N THR A 106 -3.78 -19.08 -13.72
CA THR A 106 -4.71 -19.79 -12.85
C THR A 106 -5.73 -18.82 -12.24
N LEU A 107 -5.27 -17.69 -11.69
CA LEU A 107 -6.12 -16.63 -11.14
C LEU A 107 -7.09 -16.10 -12.21
N LYS A 108 -6.59 -15.85 -13.43
CA LYS A 108 -7.43 -15.42 -14.55
C LYS A 108 -8.55 -16.42 -14.85
N ALA A 109 -8.21 -17.71 -14.98
CA ALA A 109 -9.19 -18.76 -15.29
C ALA A 109 -10.25 -18.88 -14.17
N LEU A 110 -9.83 -18.92 -12.91
CA LEU A 110 -10.74 -19.02 -11.76
C LEU A 110 -11.66 -17.80 -11.64
N VAL A 111 -11.16 -16.59 -11.87
CA VAL A 111 -11.99 -15.37 -11.89
C VAL A 111 -13.06 -15.48 -12.98
N HIS A 112 -12.68 -15.90 -14.18
CA HIS A 112 -13.61 -16.01 -15.30
C HIS A 112 -14.67 -17.10 -15.06
N GLU A 113 -14.28 -18.23 -14.46
CA GLU A 113 -15.20 -19.32 -14.13
C GLU A 113 -16.20 -18.94 -13.03
N GLN A 114 -15.74 -18.24 -11.98
CA GLN A 114 -16.57 -17.94 -10.80
C GLN A 114 -17.38 -16.65 -10.94
N PHE A 115 -16.90 -15.66 -11.71
CA PHE A 115 -17.51 -14.32 -11.78
C PHE A 115 -17.94 -13.92 -13.20
N GLY A 116 -17.35 -14.54 -14.24
CA GLY A 116 -17.56 -14.17 -15.64
C GLY A 116 -16.46 -13.28 -16.20
N ASP A 117 -16.66 -12.81 -17.44
CA ASP A 117 -15.69 -11.95 -18.13
C ASP A 117 -15.59 -10.57 -17.46
N GLY A 118 -14.37 -10.15 -17.12
CA GLY A 118 -14.13 -8.95 -16.32
C GLY A 118 -12.80 -9.00 -15.56
N ILE A 119 -12.69 -8.16 -14.52
CA ILE A 119 -11.49 -8.06 -13.68
C ILE A 119 -11.84 -7.96 -12.19
N ILE A 120 -10.88 -8.34 -11.35
CA ILE A 120 -10.88 -7.98 -9.92
C ILE A 120 -10.16 -6.63 -9.78
N SER A 121 -10.87 -5.62 -9.26
CA SER A 121 -10.36 -4.24 -9.19
C SER A 121 -9.19 -4.11 -8.22
N ALA A 122 -8.18 -3.33 -8.61
CA ALA A 122 -7.10 -2.86 -7.74
C ALA A 122 -7.33 -1.43 -7.21
N ILE A 123 -8.52 -0.83 -7.47
CA ILE A 123 -8.90 0.52 -7.00
C ILE A 123 -9.97 0.43 -5.92
N ASN A 124 -11.08 -0.26 -6.20
CA ASN A 124 -12.02 -0.67 -5.15
C ASN A 124 -11.48 -1.97 -4.54
N PHE A 125 -10.46 -1.79 -3.71
CA PHE A 125 -9.55 -2.83 -3.28
C PHE A 125 -9.03 -2.54 -1.87
N LYS A 126 -8.77 -3.59 -1.11
CA LYS A 126 -8.01 -3.55 0.14
C LYS A 126 -7.13 -4.78 0.24
N LEU A 127 -6.02 -4.62 0.96
CA LEU A 127 -5.13 -5.72 1.32
C LEU A 127 -4.87 -5.72 2.83
N ASP A 128 -4.57 -6.90 3.35
CA ASP A 128 -4.17 -7.10 4.74
C ASP A 128 -3.08 -8.18 4.82
N ILE A 129 -2.26 -8.11 5.87
CA ILE A 129 -1.23 -9.10 6.17
C ILE A 129 -1.31 -9.52 7.62
N LYS A 130 -1.42 -10.83 7.85
CA LYS A 130 -1.46 -11.43 9.18
C LYS A 130 -0.34 -12.45 9.34
N LYS A 131 0.42 -12.32 10.41
CA LYS A 131 1.33 -13.38 10.86
C LYS A 131 0.50 -14.45 11.58
N VAL A 132 0.68 -15.71 11.20
CA VAL A 132 0.07 -16.86 11.86
C VAL A 132 1.12 -17.91 12.18
N GLU A 133 0.86 -18.78 13.14
CA GLU A 133 1.75 -19.90 13.47
C GLU A 133 1.72 -20.95 12.34
N ASP A 134 2.88 -21.54 12.06
CA ASP A 134 2.96 -22.67 11.13
C ASP A 134 2.87 -23.99 11.92
N PRO A 135 1.92 -24.89 11.59
CA PRO A 135 1.82 -26.21 12.23
C PRO A 135 3.10 -27.06 12.12
N GLU A 136 3.93 -26.83 11.12
CA GLU A 136 5.22 -27.52 10.93
C GLU A 136 6.40 -26.82 11.63
N GLY A 137 6.12 -25.74 12.37
CA GLY A 137 7.10 -24.92 13.07
C GLY A 137 7.45 -23.64 12.30
N GLY A 138 7.59 -22.53 13.04
CA GLY A 138 7.87 -21.21 12.46
C GLY A 138 6.62 -20.34 12.32
N SER A 139 6.53 -19.55 11.25
CA SER A 139 5.41 -18.63 11.02
C SER A 139 5.08 -18.49 9.55
N ARG A 140 3.80 -18.27 9.26
CA ARG A 140 3.29 -17.96 7.92
C ARG A 140 2.80 -16.52 7.86
N ALA A 141 2.82 -15.96 6.66
CA ALA A 141 2.09 -14.73 6.35
C ALA A 141 0.84 -15.09 5.54
N VAL A 142 -0.32 -14.73 6.07
CA VAL A 142 -1.58 -14.77 5.32
C VAL A 142 -1.81 -13.39 4.75
N ILE A 143 -1.83 -13.30 3.42
CA ILE A 143 -2.05 -12.05 2.69
C ILE A 143 -3.38 -12.16 1.97
N THR A 144 -4.29 -11.25 2.28
CA THR A 144 -5.62 -11.22 1.68
C THR A 144 -5.69 -10.10 0.65
N LEU A 145 -6.10 -10.44 -0.57
CA LEU A 145 -6.38 -9.50 -1.65
C LEU A 145 -7.90 -9.48 -1.85
N ASP A 146 -8.56 -8.39 -1.49
CA ASP A 146 -10.01 -8.25 -1.56
C ASP A 146 -10.36 -7.10 -2.51
N GLY A 147 -10.78 -7.46 -3.73
CA GLY A 147 -11.10 -6.53 -4.80
C GLY A 147 -12.48 -6.75 -5.38
N LYS A 148 -13.16 -5.65 -5.72
CA LYS A 148 -14.49 -5.69 -6.33
C LYS A 148 -14.41 -6.25 -7.76
N PHE A 149 -15.26 -7.22 -8.10
CA PHE A 149 -15.42 -7.67 -9.48
C PHE A 149 -16.09 -6.59 -10.36
N LEU A 150 -15.54 -6.36 -11.54
CA LEU A 150 -16.03 -5.42 -12.55
C LEU A 150 -16.26 -6.17 -13.87
N PRO A 151 -17.51 -6.41 -14.29
CA PRO A 151 -17.80 -7.19 -15.50
C PRO A 151 -17.50 -6.41 -16.78
N LEU A 152 -16.99 -7.11 -17.80
CA LEU A 152 -16.99 -6.61 -19.17
C LEU A 152 -18.44 -6.56 -19.68
N ARG A 153 -18.83 -5.45 -20.30
CA ARG A 153 -20.15 -5.31 -20.93
C ARG A 153 -19.95 -5.08 -22.44
N PRO A 154 -20.60 -5.88 -23.31
CA PRO A 154 -20.67 -5.59 -24.73
C PRO A 154 -21.28 -4.19 -24.94
N PHE A 155 -20.76 -3.45 -25.92
CA PHE A 155 -21.25 -2.13 -26.32
C PHE A 155 -21.81 -2.15 -27.74
#